data_AF-A0A661PT00-F1
#
_entry.id   AF-A0A661PT00-F1
#
_cell.length_a   1.000
_cell.length_b   1.000
_cell.length_c   1.000
_cell.angle_alpha   90.00
_cell.angle_beta   90.00
_cell.angle_gamma   90.00
#
_symmetry.space_group_name_H-M   'P 1'
#
loop_
_entity.id
_entity.type
_entity.pdbx_description
1 polymer ?
#
loop_
_entity_poly.entity_id
_entity_poly.type
_entity_poly.pdbx_seq_one_letter_code
_entity_poly.pdbx_strand_id
1 'polypeptide(L)' 'ADAVITPQTANVQCEACHGPAGAHALGPEKNVVVDKVTEKTCRRCHNRETDPNFDYQRDLPKVNHSHIKR' A
#
# COMPACT_ATOMS: atom_id res chain seq x y z
N ALA A 1 -14.69 10.26 4.39
CA ALA A 1 -15.13 8.91 4.77
C ALA A 1 -14.00 8.31 5.57
N ASP A 2 -14.18 8.21 6.88
CA ASP A 2 -13.16 7.70 7.80
C ASP A 2 -12.86 6.25 7.43
N ALA A 3 -11.61 5.97 7.08
CA ALA A 3 -11.15 4.61 6.87
C ALA A 3 -11.35 3.87 8.20
N VAL A 4 -12.22 2.86 8.22
CA VAL A 4 -12.39 1.99 9.39
C VAL A 4 -11.05 1.30 9.61
N ILE A 5 -10.28 1.79 10.58
CA ILE A 5 -9.01 1.19 10.98
C ILE A 5 -9.37 -0.08 11.75
N THR A 6 -9.24 -1.23 11.10
CA THR A 6 -9.30 -2.49 11.84
C THR A 6 -7.94 -2.75 12.47
N PRO A 7 -7.87 -3.47 13.61
CA PRO A 7 -6.59 -3.78 14.26
C PRO A 7 -5.59 -4.42 13.31
N GLN A 8 -6.08 -5.16 12.30
CA GLN A 8 -5.26 -5.85 11.31
C GLN A 8 -4.56 -4.90 10.31
N THR A 9 -5.06 -3.68 10.09
CA THR A 9 -4.47 -2.72 9.12
C THR A 9 -3.93 -1.44 9.77
N ALA A 10 -4.05 -1.29 11.10
CA ALA A 10 -3.62 -0.10 11.83
C ALA A 10 -2.17 0.34 11.54
N ASN A 11 -1.28 -0.61 11.24
CA ASN A 11 0.13 -0.35 10.98
C ASN A 11 0.53 -0.54 9.49
N VAL A 12 -0.44 -0.56 8.57
CA VAL A 12 -0.17 -0.65 7.13
C VAL A 12 -0.23 0.76 6.52
N GLN A 13 0.92 1.41 6.44
CA GLN A 13 1.07 2.78 5.93
C GLN A 13 1.72 2.79 4.53
N CYS A 14 1.91 3.99 3.97
CA CYS A 14 2.50 4.22 2.65
C CYS A 14 3.73 3.34 2.38
N GLU A 15 4.68 3.31 3.32
CA GLU A 15 5.96 2.61 3.18
C GLU A 15 5.82 1.08 3.17
N ALA A 16 4.73 0.53 3.71
CA ALA A 16 4.48 -0.91 3.66
C ALA A 16 4.39 -1.42 2.22
N CYS A 17 3.94 -0.57 1.30
CA CYS A 17 3.86 -0.88 -0.13
C CYS A 17 4.98 -0.21 -0.95
N HIS A 18 5.31 1.04 -0.62
CA HIS A 18 6.14 1.92 -1.43
C HIS A 18 7.59 2.06 -0.97
N GLY A 19 8.00 1.30 0.05
CA GLY A 19 9.34 1.41 0.61
C GLY A 19 9.56 2.72 1.38
N PRO A 20 10.77 2.93 1.93
CA PRO A 20 11.08 4.12 2.71
C PRO A 20 11.08 5.36 1.82
N ALA A 21 10.27 6.35 2.17
CA ALA A 21 10.13 7.60 1.42
C ALA A 21 10.70 8.80 2.20
N GLY A 22 11.86 8.66 2.86
CA GLY A 22 12.38 9.71 3.75
C GLY A 22 12.55 11.09 3.09
N ALA A 23 12.92 11.13 1.80
CA ALA A 23 13.03 12.38 1.03
C ALA A 23 11.67 13.05 0.76
N HIS A 24 10.57 12.29 0.77
CA HIS A 24 9.21 12.80 0.58
C HIS A 24 8.85 13.79 1.70
N ALA A 25 9.29 13.54 2.94
CA ALA A 25 9.06 14.45 4.06
C ALA A 25 9.68 15.84 3.85
N LEU A 26 10.74 15.94 3.04
CA LEU A 26 11.44 17.19 2.75
C LEU A 26 10.84 17.95 1.56
N GLY A 27 9.95 17.33 0.78
CA GLY A 27 9.39 17.91 -0.43
C GLY A 27 8.34 17.01 -1.06
N PRO A 28 7.09 17.02 -0.56
CA PRO A 28 6.10 15.99 -0.87
C PRO A 28 5.70 15.93 -2.35
N GLU A 29 5.80 17.03 -3.09
CA GLU A 29 5.46 17.07 -4.52
C GLU A 29 6.65 16.77 -5.44
N LYS A 30 7.88 17.04 -4.97
CA LYS A 30 9.09 16.99 -5.80
C LYS A 30 9.97 15.75 -5.52
N ASN A 31 9.80 15.15 -4.35
CA ASN A 31 10.63 14.04 -3.86
C ASN A 31 9.79 12.77 -3.60
N VAL A 32 8.79 12.49 -4.45
CA VAL A 32 8.05 11.22 -4.42
C VAL A 32 8.87 10.14 -5.14
N VAL A 33 10.04 9.82 -4.59
CA VAL A 33 10.79 8.62 -5.01
C VAL A 33 10.32 7.50 -4.12
N VAL A 34 9.46 6.64 -4.68
CA VAL A 34 8.91 5.46 -4.02
C VAL A 34 9.13 4.23 -4.86
N ASP A 35 9.20 3.08 -4.21
CA ASP A 35 9.26 1.80 -4.88
C ASP A 35 7.99 1.54 -5.68
N LYS A 36 8.18 0.91 -6.85
CA LYS A 36 7.07 0.36 -7.62
C LYS A 36 6.49 -0.84 -6.90
N VAL A 37 5.18 -0.81 -6.67
CA VAL A 37 4.43 -1.93 -6.10
C VAL A 37 4.26 -3.00 -7.16
N THR A 38 4.51 -4.25 -6.78
CA THR A 38 4.24 -5.44 -7.61
C THR A 38 3.34 -6.39 -6.83
N GLU A 39 2.80 -7.42 -7.49
CA GLU A 39 2.04 -8.48 -6.79
C GLU A 39 2.83 -9.11 -5.63
N LYS A 40 4.16 -9.22 -5.76
CA LYS A 40 5.04 -9.71 -4.69
C LYS A 40 4.95 -8.86 -3.43
N THR A 41 4.70 -7.55 -3.54
CA THR A 41 4.50 -6.66 -2.39
C THR A 41 3.26 -7.07 -1.60
N CYS A 42 2.13 -7.32 -2.28
CA CYS A 42 0.88 -7.74 -1.66
C CYS A 42 1.03 -9.09 -0.95
N ARG A 43 1.71 -10.04 -1.60
CA ARG A 43 1.88 -11.42 -1.09
C ARG A 43 2.80 -11.55 0.14
N ARG A 44 3.44 -10.47 0.59
CA ARG A 44 4.18 -10.45 1.88
C ARG A 44 3.23 -10.63 3.06
N CYS A 45 2.06 -10.02 2.97
CA CYS A 45 1.03 -10.03 4.02
C CYS A 45 -0.19 -10.84 3.61
N HIS A 46 -0.51 -10.94 2.32
CA HIS A 46 -1.62 -11.75 1.83
C HIS A 46 -1.13 -13.13 1.40
N ASN A 47 -1.15 -14.06 2.34
CA ASN A 47 -0.76 -15.44 2.15
C ASN A 47 -1.81 -16.37 2.77
N ARG A 48 -1.59 -17.69 2.68
CA ARG A 48 -2.58 -18.69 3.13
C ARG A 48 -2.92 -18.60 4.62
N GLU A 49 -2.01 -18.10 5.45
CA GLU A 49 -2.19 -18.05 6.91
C GLU A 49 -2.96 -16.80 7.35
N THR A 50 -2.77 -15.69 6.64
CA THR A 50 -3.26 -14.36 7.03
C THR A 50 -4.45 -13.89 6.21
N ASP A 51 -4.53 -14.28 4.94
CA ASP A 51 -5.63 -13.97 4.03
C ASP A 51 -5.73 -15.03 2.92
N PRO A 52 -6.29 -16.21 3.22
CA PRO A 52 -6.38 -17.31 2.26
C PRO A 52 -7.29 -17.00 1.06
N ASN A 53 -8.11 -15.96 1.14
CA ASN A 53 -9.06 -15.59 0.10
C ASN A 53 -8.54 -14.47 -0.80
N PHE A 54 -7.34 -13.93 -0.55
CA PHE A 54 -6.77 -12.85 -1.34
C PHE A 54 -6.67 -13.22 -2.83
N ASP A 55 -7.16 -12.33 -3.67
CA ASP A 55 -6.99 -12.38 -5.12
C ASP A 55 -6.42 -11.04 -5.59
N TYR A 56 -5.22 -11.08 -6.18
CA TYR A 56 -4.51 -9.87 -6.56
C TYR A 56 -5.29 -8.98 -7.53
N GLN A 57 -5.95 -9.56 -8.53
CA GLN A 57 -6.64 -8.79 -9.56
C GLN A 57 -7.95 -8.18 -9.03
N ARG A 58 -8.69 -8.94 -8.21
CA ARG A 58 -9.94 -8.49 -7.60
C ARG A 58 -9.71 -7.46 -6.50
N ASP A 59 -8.64 -7.61 -5.72
CA ASP A 59 -8.44 -6.82 -4.50
C ASP A 59 -7.54 -5.58 -4.73
N LEU A 60 -6.65 -5.58 -5.72
CA LEU A 60 -5.81 -4.42 -6.07
C LEU A 60 -6.60 -3.10 -6.26
N PRO A 61 -7.76 -3.06 -6.95
CA PRO A 61 -8.51 -1.82 -7.14
C PRO A 61 -8.99 -1.16 -5.84
N LYS A 62 -9.07 -1.91 -4.73
CA LYS A 62 -9.52 -1.38 -3.43
C LYS A 62 -8.49 -0.43 -2.79
N VAL A 63 -7.22 -0.54 -3.19
CA VAL A 63 -6.10 0.23 -2.61
C VAL A 63 -5.32 1.03 -3.66
N ASN A 64 -5.48 0.71 -4.95
CA ASN A 64 -4.76 1.38 -6.02
C ASN A 64 -5.17 2.86 -6.12
N HIS A 65 -4.19 3.74 -5.91
CA HIS A 65 -4.34 5.19 -5.97
C HIS A 65 -3.46 5.83 -7.06
N SER A 66 -3.07 5.09 -8.11
CA SER A 66 -2.29 5.64 -9.23
C SER A 66 -3.08 6.61 -10.12
N HIS A 67 -4.41 6.56 -10.06
CA HIS A 67 -5.32 7.38 -10.87
C HIS A 67 -5.73 8.68 -10.18
N ILE A 68 -5.44 8.81 -8.89
CA ILE A 68 -5.70 10.03 -8.12
C ILE A 68 -4.48 10.92 -8.31
N LYS A 69 -4.67 12.10 -8.91
CA LYS A 69 -3.63 13.14 -8.89
C LYS A 69 -3.41 13.50 -7.43
N ARG A 70 -2.26 13.09 -6.88
CA ARG A 70 -1.81 13.52 -5.56
C ARG A 70 -1.45 15.01 -5.63
#